data_AF-A0A1H8MYR6-F1
#
_entry.id   AF-A0A1H8MYR6-F1
#
_cell.length_a   1.000
_cell.length_b   1.000
_cell.length_c   1.000
_cell.angle_alpha   90.00
_cell.angle_beta   90.00
_cell.angle_gamma   90.00
#
_symmetry.space_group_name_H-M   'P 1'
#
loop_
_entity.id
_entity.type
_entity.pdbx_description
1 polymer ?
#
loop_
_entity_poly.entity_id
_entity_poly.type
_entity_poly.pdbx_seq_one_letter_code
_entity_poly.pdbx_strand_id
1 'polypeptide(L)' 'MKDDEIKPPKKADQYEYLDSTTEVVFMVEDGKVLTFREYPNVEAFERAAETGEYAGVNQGVKELPDIEAFRDLDI' A
#
# COMPACT_ATOMS: atom_id res chain seq x y z
N MET A 1 12.22 28.62 -11.23
CA MET A 1 11.94 27.25 -10.77
C MET A 1 10.79 26.76 -11.62
N LYS A 2 10.95 25.63 -12.32
CA LYS A 2 9.83 25.03 -13.03
C LYS A 2 8.84 24.58 -11.95
N ASP A 3 7.57 24.93 -12.10
CA ASP A 3 6.52 24.23 -11.38
C ASP A 3 6.70 22.75 -11.73
N ASP A 4 7.24 21.97 -10.79
CA ASP A 4 7.16 20.53 -10.88
C ASP A 4 5.67 20.23 -10.79
N GLU A 5 5.05 20.08 -11.97
CA GLU A 5 3.66 19.73 -12.13
C GLU A 5 3.41 18.49 -11.27
N ILE A 6 2.75 18.65 -10.12
CA ILE A 6 2.43 17.54 -9.23
C ILE A 6 1.48 16.65 -10.01
N LYS A 7 2.03 15.62 -10.64
CA LYS A 7 1.24 14.64 -11.35
C LYS A 7 0.37 13.92 -10.32
N PRO A 8 -0.95 13.79 -10.56
CA PRO A 8 -1.79 13.01 -9.68
C PRO A 8 -1.27 11.57 -9.64
N PRO A 9 -1.37 10.88 -8.49
CA PRO A 9 -0.94 9.50 -8.36
C PRO A 9 -1.71 8.63 -9.35
N LYS A 10 -1.05 7.61 -9.87
CA LYS A 10 -1.60 6.62 -10.80
C LYS A 10 -1.45 5.24 -10.23
N LYS A 11 -2.33 4.33 -10.67
CA LYS A 11 -2.19 2.90 -10.35
C LYS A 11 -0.77 2.42 -10.71
N ALA A 12 -0.15 1.70 -9.79
CA ALA A 12 1.23 1.22 -9.84
C ALA A 12 2.33 2.29 -9.70
N ASP A 13 2.01 3.55 -9.39
CA ASP A 13 3.04 4.47 -8.89
C ASP A 13 3.58 3.93 -7.55
N GLN A 14 4.91 3.97 -7.40
CA GLN A 14 5.64 3.51 -6.22
C GLN A 14 6.37 4.68 -5.57
N TYR A 15 6.29 4.76 -4.24
CA TYR A 15 6.96 5.74 -3.42
C TYR A 15 7.86 5.03 -2.41
N GLU A 16 9.13 5.44 -2.38
CA GLU A 16 10.09 4.98 -1.38
C GLU A 16 10.33 6.10 -0.37
N TYR A 17 10.20 5.76 0.91
CA TYR A 17 10.36 6.70 2.01
C TYR A 17 11.75 6.54 2.66
N LEU A 18 12.20 7.58 3.36
CA LEU A 18 13.51 7.59 4.02
C LEU A 18 13.67 6.51 5.09
N ASP A 19 12.56 6.02 5.65
CA ASP A 19 12.51 4.93 6.62
C ASP A 19 12.51 3.54 5.98
N SER A 20 12.78 3.45 4.66
CA SER A 20 12.70 2.22 3.85
C SER A 20 11.30 1.63 3.72
N THR A 21 10.25 2.39 4.08
CA THR A 21 8.88 2.02 3.74
C THR A 21 8.67 2.20 2.24
N THR A 22 7.99 1.24 1.61
CA THR A 22 7.55 1.34 0.22
C THR A 22 6.04 1.41 0.17
N GLU A 23 5.48 2.30 -0.65
CA GLU A 23 4.04 2.41 -0.86
C GLU A 23 3.70 2.35 -2.33
N VAL A 24 2.75 1.49 -2.69
CA VAL A 24 2.31 1.25 -4.06
C VAL A 24 0.85 1.62 -4.19
N VAL A 25 0.51 2.43 -5.19
CA VAL A 25 -0.88 2.81 -5.47
C VAL A 25 -1.63 1.64 -6.10
N PHE A 26 -2.65 1.15 -5.40
CA PHE A 26 -3.55 0.12 -5.90
C PHE A 26 -4.67 0.70 -6.76
N MET A 27 -5.30 1.79 -6.29
CA MET A 27 -6.44 2.41 -6.95
C MET A 27 -6.53 3.90 -6.60
N VAL A 28 -7.02 4.69 -7.56
CA VAL A 28 -7.43 6.09 -7.35
C VAL A 28 -8.88 6.20 -7.80
N GLU A 29 -9.78 6.51 -6.86
CA GLU A 29 -11.22 6.59 -7.10
C GLU A 29 -11.83 7.68 -6.20
N ASP A 30 -12.67 8.55 -6.76
CA ASP A 30 -13.33 9.64 -6.05
C ASP A 30 -12.39 10.52 -5.19
N GLY A 31 -11.19 10.79 -5.70
CA GLY A 31 -10.16 11.57 -5.00
C GLY A 31 -9.50 10.85 -3.82
N LYS A 32 -9.85 9.58 -3.58
CA LYS A 32 -9.19 8.70 -2.62
C LYS A 32 -8.12 7.88 -3.30
N VAL A 33 -7.01 7.68 -2.61
CA VAL A 33 -5.93 6.80 -3.04
C VAL A 33 -5.91 5.61 -2.10
N LEU A 34 -6.04 4.42 -2.66
CA LEU A 34 -5.86 3.15 -1.96
C LEU A 34 -4.46 2.64 -2.27
N THR A 35 -3.72 2.29 -1.22
CA THR A 35 -2.33 1.87 -1.34
C THR A 35 -2.07 0.58 -0.58
N PHE A 36 -1.03 -0.14 -1.00
CA PHE A 36 -0.37 -1.14 -0.17
C PHE A 36 0.93 -0.54 0.35
N ARG A 37 1.24 -0.79 1.62
CA ARG A 37 2.44 -0.27 2.26
C ARG A 37 3.27 -1.42 2.82
N GLU A 38 4.50 -1.54 2.33
CA GLU A 38 5.49 -2.49 2.81
C GLU A 38 6.42 -1.79 3.78
N TYR A 39 6.50 -2.32 5.00
CA TYR A 39 7.40 -1.84 6.04
C TYR A 39 8.67 -2.69 6.06
N PRO A 40 9.83 -2.12 6.42
CA PRO A 40 11.09 -2.88 6.45
C PRO A 40 11.07 -4.04 7.45
N ASN A 41 10.20 -3.99 8.46
CA ASN A 41 9.97 -5.05 9.43
C ASN A 41 8.67 -4.80 10.23
N VAL A 42 8.26 -5.78 11.04
CA VAL A 42 7.05 -5.73 11.88
C VAL A 42 7.13 -4.60 12.91
N GLU A 43 8.28 -4.36 13.53
CA GLU A 43 8.45 -3.29 14.53
C GLU A 43 8.19 -1.90 13.93
N ALA A 44 8.65 -1.66 12.70
CA ALA A 44 8.36 -0.41 11.98
C ALA A 44 6.86 -0.24 11.70
N PHE A 45 6.16 -1.33 11.36
CA PHE A 45 4.71 -1.31 11.22
C PHE A 45 4.02 -0.98 12.55
N GLU A 46 4.39 -1.65 13.65
CA GLU A 46 3.79 -1.43 14.96
C GLU A 46 3.92 0.03 15.39
N ARG A 47 5.13 0.60 15.27
CA ARG A 47 5.37 2.03 15.56
C ARG A 47 4.54 2.97 14.68
N ALA A 48 4.38 2.67 13.39
CA ALA A 48 3.54 3.48 12.52
C ALA A 48 2.06 3.37 12.89
N ALA A 49 1.62 2.16 13.26
CA ALA A 49 0.24 1.85 13.62
C ALA A 49 -0.18 2.46 14.96
N GLU A 50 0.76 2.80 15.86
CA GLU A 50 0.48 3.53 17.11
C GLU A 50 -0.27 4.85 16.90
N THR A 51 -0.13 5.46 15.71
CA THR A 51 -0.82 6.71 15.37
C THR A 51 -2.25 6.50 14.83
N GLY A 52 -2.62 5.25 14.56
CA GLY A 52 -3.92 4.86 14.02
C GLY A 52 -4.81 4.16 15.04
N GLU A 53 -6.11 4.10 14.75
CA GLU A 53 -7.06 3.28 15.49
C GLU A 53 -7.35 2.00 14.71
N TYR A 54 -7.22 0.85 15.37
CA TYR A 54 -7.59 -0.43 14.77
C TYR A 54 -9.12 -0.50 14.57
N ALA A 55 -9.55 -0.48 13.31
CA ALA A 55 -10.96 -0.48 12.92
C ALA A 55 -11.54 -1.88 12.62
N GLY A 56 -10.78 -2.95 12.86
CA GLY A 56 -11.18 -4.33 12.57
C GLY A 56 -10.62 -4.89 11.26
N VAL A 57 -11.22 -5.98 10.78
CA VAL A 57 -10.76 -6.72 9.60
C VAL A 57 -11.65 -6.42 8.40
N ASN A 58 -11.07 -5.91 7.32
CA ASN A 58 -11.75 -5.79 6.04
C ASN A 58 -12.00 -7.19 5.45
N GLN A 59 -13.25 -7.67 5.52
CA GLN A 59 -13.60 -9.03 5.06
C GLN A 59 -13.36 -9.22 3.57
N GLY A 60 -13.60 -8.20 2.73
CA GLY A 60 -13.37 -8.30 1.30
C GLY A 60 -11.90 -8.53 0.93
N VAL A 61 -10.97 -7.98 1.72
CA VAL A 61 -9.53 -8.25 1.55
C VAL A 61 -9.16 -9.61 2.16
N LYS A 62 -9.73 -9.97 3.31
CA LYS A 62 -9.48 -11.26 3.97
C LYS A 62 -9.86 -12.45 3.09
N GLU A 63 -10.87 -12.31 2.26
CA GLU A 63 -11.35 -13.34 1.33
C GLU A 63 -10.51 -13.43 0.05
N LEU A 64 -9.59 -12.48 -0.19
CA LEU A 64 -8.68 -12.59 -1.33
C LEU A 64 -7.76 -13.80 -1.17
N PRO A 65 -7.44 -14.50 -2.27
CA PRO A 65 -6.49 -15.60 -2.23
C PRO A 65 -5.12 -15.13 -1.75
N ASP A 66 -4.48 -15.93 -0.91
CA ASP A 66 -3.08 -15.70 -0.53
C ASP A 66 -2.15 -16.04 -1.70
N ILE A 67 -0.87 -15.66 -1.59
CA ILE A 67 0.17 -15.88 -2.60
C ILE A 67 0.26 -17.34 -3.06
N GLU A 68 -0.02 -18.30 -2.18
CA GLU A 68 -0.03 -19.73 -2.52
C GLU A 68 -1.02 -20.06 -3.66
N ALA A 69 -2.16 -19.38 -3.71
CA ALA A 69 -3.15 -19.58 -4.77
C ALA A 69 -2.65 -19.15 -6.17
N PHE A 70 -1.60 -18.32 -6.22
CA PHE A 70 -0.96 -17.88 -7.44
C PHE A 70 0.33 -18.65 -7.77
N ARG A 71 0.87 -19.45 -6.84
CA ARG A 71 2.07 -20.28 -7.08
C ARG A 71 1.80 -21.50 -7.94
N ASP A 72 0.57 -21.99 -7.95
CA ASP A 72 0.13 -23.11 -8.79
C ASP A 72 -0.27 -22.68 -10.21
N LEU A 73 -0.25 -21.37 -10.49
CA LEU A 73 -0.41 -20.83 -11.83
C LEU A 73 0.99 -20.77 -12.46
N ASP A 74 1.33 -21.78 -13.27
CA ASP A 74 2.45 -21.70 -14.21
C ASP A 74 2.13 -20.58 -15.23
N ILE A 75 2.64 -19.36 -15.00
CA ILE A 75 2.58 -18.22 -15.92
C ILE A 75 3.97 -17.94 -16.48
#